data_AF-A0A1Q9VM56-F1
#
_entry.id   AF-A0A1Q9VM56-F1
#
_cell.length_a   1.000
_cell.length_b   1.000
_cell.length_c   1.000
_cell.angle_alpha   90.00
_cell.angle_beta   90.00
_cell.angle_gamma   90.00
#
_symmetry.space_group_name_H-M   'P 1'
#
loop_
_entity.id
_entity.type
_entity.pdbx_description
1 polymer ?
#
loop_
_entity_poly.entity_id
_entity_poly.type
_entity_poly.pdbx_seq_one_letter_code
_entity_poly.pdbx_strand_id
1 'polypeptide(L)'
;MRAALSAPDHATAVRVNREHAGEGISIQAFALRVKLLQVDAWVRTTRVRVVEAHPEVSFARMHGAALTSRKSTWAGGEARRRLLAEQGVVLAGELGLEGEDTGADDVLDAAAAAWTARRVARGEAVPLPDPPEVFDDGWPAAIWV
;
A
#
# COMPACT_ATOMS: atom_id res chain seq x y z
N MET A 1 4.40 3.47 16.32
CA MET A 1 3.26 4.29 16.80
C MET A 1 3.33 5.71 16.24
N ARG A 2 2.17 6.33 15.93
CA ARG A 2 2.04 7.66 15.29
C ARG A 2 2.82 8.79 16.00
N ALA A 3 2.95 8.73 17.33
CA ALA A 3 3.75 9.70 18.10
C ALA A 3 5.22 9.78 17.61
N ALA A 4 5.81 8.66 17.17
CA ALA A 4 7.17 8.64 16.62
C ALA A 4 7.28 9.43 15.30
N LEU A 5 6.20 9.53 14.52
CA LEU A 5 6.18 10.33 13.27
C LEU A 5 6.14 11.84 13.54
N SER A 6 5.71 12.25 14.74
CA SER A 6 5.68 13.66 15.17
C SER A 6 6.96 14.09 15.89
N ALA A 7 7.91 13.16 16.09
CA ALA A 7 9.15 13.45 16.79
C ALA A 7 10.04 14.43 15.97
N PRO A 8 10.76 15.35 16.65
CA PRO A 8 11.59 16.35 15.99
C PRO A 8 12.81 15.74 15.28
N ASP A 9 13.29 14.60 15.76
CA ASP A 9 14.47 13.90 15.24
C ASP A 9 14.33 12.37 15.36
N HIS A 10 15.21 11.66 14.65
CA HIS A 10 15.19 10.19 14.58
C HIS A 10 15.47 9.53 15.92
N ALA A 11 16.36 10.09 16.73
CA ALA A 11 16.71 9.52 18.04
C ALA A 11 15.51 9.55 18.99
N THR A 12 14.78 10.66 19.01
CA THR A 12 13.52 10.81 19.75
C THR A 12 12.45 9.87 19.21
N ALA A 13 12.32 9.74 17.89
CA ALA A 13 11.38 8.83 17.26
C ALA A 13 11.64 7.36 17.65
N VAL A 14 12.91 6.94 17.67
CA VAL A 14 13.31 5.59 18.09
C VAL A 14 12.95 5.34 19.55
N ARG A 15 13.23 6.29 20.44
CA ARG A 15 12.90 6.17 21.87
C ARG A 15 11.40 6.01 22.07
N VAL A 16 10.59 6.91 21.50
CA VAL A 16 9.13 6.85 21.59
C VAL A 16 8.60 5.55 21.00
N ASN A 17 9.09 5.13 19.83
CA ASN A 17 8.60 3.89 19.22
C ASN A 17 8.94 2.65 20.06
N ARG A 18 10.11 2.61 20.71
CA ARG A 18 10.48 1.51 21.61
C ARG A 18 9.61 1.45 22.86
N GLU A 19 9.30 2.60 23.45
CA GLU A 19 8.43 2.69 24.63
C GLU A 19 7.02 2.14 24.35
N HIS A 20 6.51 2.32 23.14
CA HIS A 20 5.15 1.92 22.78
C HIS A 20 5.03 0.58 22.04
N ALA A 21 6.02 0.20 21.24
CA ALA A 21 5.98 -0.97 20.36
C ALA A 21 7.13 -1.97 20.59
N GLY A 22 8.05 -1.68 21.52
CA GLY A 22 9.21 -2.53 21.81
C GLY A 22 10.33 -2.46 20.78
N GLU A 23 10.13 -1.79 19.65
CA GLU A 23 11.08 -1.71 18.54
C GLU A 23 11.39 -0.27 18.11
N GLY A 24 12.58 -0.06 17.53
CA GLY A 24 12.97 1.24 16.98
C GLY A 24 12.39 1.46 15.58
N ILE A 25 12.34 2.71 15.13
CA ILE A 25 12.02 3.05 13.73
C ILE A 25 13.31 3.15 12.90
N SER A 26 13.31 2.60 11.69
CA SER A 26 14.45 2.77 10.78
C SER A 26 14.56 4.23 10.30
N ILE A 27 15.77 4.67 9.95
CA ILE A 27 15.96 6.04 9.43
C ILE A 27 15.19 6.25 8.12
N GLN A 28 15.07 5.21 7.29
CA GLN A 28 14.30 5.24 6.04
C GLN A 28 12.81 5.44 6.33
N ALA A 29 12.22 4.67 7.26
CA ALA A 29 10.83 4.85 7.66
C ALA A 29 10.59 6.23 8.30
N PHE A 30 11.56 6.73 9.08
CA PHE A 30 11.48 8.08 9.64
C PHE A 30 11.56 9.19 8.58
N ALA A 31 12.30 8.98 7.50
CA ALA A 31 12.35 9.92 6.37
C ALA A 31 11.01 9.98 5.61
N LEU A 32 10.29 8.86 5.50
CA LEU A 32 8.97 8.80 4.87
C LEU A 32 7.90 9.62 5.61
N ARG A 33 8.10 9.94 6.90
CA ARG A 33 7.13 10.70 7.72
C ARG A 33 6.68 12.00 7.07
N VAL A 34 7.57 12.68 6.34
CA VAL A 34 7.27 13.95 5.69
C VAL A 34 6.16 13.76 4.64
N LYS A 35 6.30 12.74 3.80
CA LYS A 35 5.29 12.40 2.78
C LYS A 35 4.01 11.85 3.41
N LEU A 36 4.13 11.01 4.44
CA LEU A 36 2.97 10.48 5.16
C LEU A 36 2.13 11.60 5.79
N LEU A 37 2.76 12.58 6.44
CA LEU A 37 2.05 13.72 7.04
C LEU A 37 1.41 14.63 5.99
N GLN A 38 2.04 14.79 4.82
CA GLN A 38 1.44 15.53 3.69
C GLN A 38 0.16 14.83 3.20
N VAL A 39 0.20 13.51 3.03
CA VAL A 39 -0.98 12.72 2.63
C VAL A 39 -2.06 12.78 3.72
N ASP A 40 -1.70 12.59 4.99
CA ASP A 40 -2.65 12.65 6.11
C ASP A 40 -3.37 14.00 6.18
N ALA A 41 -2.64 15.11 6.05
CA ALA A 41 -3.22 16.45 6.02
C ALA A 41 -4.17 16.62 4.82
N TRP A 42 -3.77 16.17 3.64
CA TRP A 42 -4.58 16.29 2.42
C TRP A 42 -5.87 15.44 2.50
N VAL A 43 -5.76 14.19 2.95
CA VAL A 43 -6.87 13.24 3.09
C VAL A 43 -7.97 13.78 4.01
N ARG A 44 -7.62 14.58 5.03
CA ARG A 44 -8.59 15.21 5.93
C ARG A 44 -9.39 16.35 5.29
N THR A 45 -8.96 16.86 4.13
CA THR A 45 -9.59 17.99 3.43
C THR A 45 -10.36 17.61 2.17
N THR A 46 -10.06 16.44 1.61
CA THR A 46 -10.68 15.99 0.37
C THR A 46 -12.10 15.46 0.59
N ARG A 47 -12.96 15.61 -0.43
CA ARG A 47 -14.29 14.99 -0.47
C ARG A 47 -14.29 13.65 -1.19
N VAL A 48 -13.17 13.30 -1.83
CA VAL A 48 -13.01 12.03 -2.54
C VAL A 48 -12.69 10.95 -1.52
N ARG A 49 -13.32 9.79 -1.65
CA ARG A 49 -13.00 8.63 -0.82
C ARG A 49 -11.57 8.17 -1.11
N VAL A 50 -10.72 8.21 -0.09
CA VAL A 50 -9.36 7.65 -0.13
C VAL A 50 -9.36 6.36 0.67
N VAL A 51 -8.74 5.32 0.11
CA VAL A 51 -8.58 4.02 0.76
C VAL A 51 -7.13 3.57 0.62
N GLU A 52 -6.68 2.77 1.57
CA GLU A 52 -5.40 2.09 1.48
C GLU A 52 -5.55 0.78 0.70
N ALA A 53 -4.63 0.53 -0.24
CA ALA A 53 -4.53 -0.70 -0.99
C ALA A 53 -3.11 -1.24 -0.88
N HIS A 54 -2.96 -2.56 -0.73
CA HIS A 54 -1.66 -3.22 -0.64
C HIS A 54 -1.52 -4.21 -1.80
N PRO A 55 -0.52 -4.08 -2.68
CA PRO A 55 -0.40 -4.94 -3.86
C PRO A 55 -0.34 -6.43 -3.52
N GLU A 56 0.46 -6.81 -2.53
CA GLU A 56 0.63 -8.19 -2.08
C GLU A 56 -0.70 -8.81 -1.60
N VAL A 57 -1.50 -8.04 -0.86
CA VAL A 57 -2.83 -8.47 -0.39
C VAL A 57 -3.83 -8.52 -1.56
N SER A 58 -3.74 -7.56 -2.48
CA SER A 58 -4.59 -7.50 -3.68
C SER A 58 -4.33 -8.70 -4.59
N PHE A 59 -3.08 -9.03 -4.87
CA PHE A 59 -2.71 -10.22 -5.63
C PHE A 59 -3.08 -11.51 -4.90
N ALA A 60 -2.92 -11.57 -3.57
CA ALA A 60 -3.39 -12.72 -2.81
C ALA A 60 -4.91 -12.90 -2.93
N ARG A 61 -5.68 -11.80 -2.95
CA ARG A 61 -7.12 -11.82 -3.17
C ARG A 61 -7.48 -12.27 -4.59
N MET A 62 -6.77 -11.82 -5.62
CA MET A 62 -6.97 -12.28 -7.00
C MET A 62 -6.65 -13.77 -7.16
N HIS A 63 -5.57 -14.23 -6.52
CA HIS A 63 -5.10 -15.60 -6.60
C HIS A 63 -5.91 -16.59 -5.74
N GLY A 64 -6.53 -16.10 -4.66
CA GLY A 64 -7.19 -16.93 -3.64
C GLY A 64 -6.23 -17.51 -2.58
N ALA A 65 -4.93 -17.23 -2.69
CA ALA A 65 -3.89 -17.62 -1.74
C ALA A 65 -2.71 -16.65 -1.83
N ALA A 66 -1.81 -16.68 -0.83
CA ALA A 66 -0.57 -15.89 -0.89
C ALA A 66 0.32 -16.37 -2.04
N LEU A 67 0.87 -15.44 -2.83
CA LEU A 67 1.88 -15.78 -3.83
C LEU A 67 3.23 -16.04 -3.14
N THR A 68 3.86 -17.16 -3.47
CA THR A 68 5.21 -17.52 -2.99
C THR A 68 6.32 -17.00 -3.89
N SER A 69 6.00 -16.63 -5.13
CA SER A 69 6.95 -16.09 -6.09
C SER A 69 7.26 -14.61 -5.81
N ARG A 70 8.55 -14.27 -5.77
CA ARG A 70 9.02 -12.89 -5.63
C ARG A 70 8.63 -12.08 -6.87
N LYS A 71 8.05 -10.89 -6.66
CA LYS A 71 7.58 -10.03 -7.76
C LYS A 71 8.69 -9.64 -8.73
N SER A 72 9.89 -9.34 -8.21
CA SER A 72 11.09 -8.98 -8.99
C SER A 72 11.68 -10.08 -9.87
N THR A 73 11.13 -11.30 -9.82
CA THR A 73 11.55 -12.39 -10.70
C THR A 73 10.63 -12.41 -11.91
N TRP A 74 11.16 -12.77 -13.08
CA TRP A 74 10.35 -12.89 -14.30
C TRP A 74 9.09 -13.74 -14.09
N ALA A 75 9.21 -14.90 -13.44
CA ALA A 75 8.08 -15.77 -13.15
C ALA A 75 7.05 -15.14 -12.18
N GLY A 76 7.51 -14.38 -11.19
CA GLY A 76 6.64 -13.68 -10.25
C GLY A 76 5.92 -12.49 -10.86
N GLY A 77 6.58 -11.74 -11.75
CA GLY A 77 5.98 -10.67 -12.53
C GLY A 77 4.92 -11.19 -13.51
N GLU A 78 5.23 -12.25 -14.27
CA GLU A 78 4.29 -12.84 -15.23
C GLU A 78 3.06 -13.44 -14.53
N ALA A 79 3.23 -14.10 -13.38
CA ALA A 79 2.11 -14.59 -12.59
C ALA A 79 1.15 -13.46 -12.19
N ARG A 80 1.69 -12.31 -11.75
CA ARG A 80 0.90 -11.13 -11.38
C ARG A 80 0.22 -10.48 -12.58
N ARG A 81 0.92 -10.35 -13.70
CA ARG A 81 0.36 -9.88 -14.97
C ARG A 81 -0.81 -10.76 -15.43
N ARG A 82 -0.68 -12.08 -15.34
CA ARG A 82 -1.76 -13.03 -15.66
C ARG A 82 -2.97 -12.85 -14.73
N LEU A 83 -2.74 -12.75 -13.42
CA LEU A 83 -3.83 -12.51 -12.46
C LEU A 83 -4.58 -11.21 -12.76
N LEU A 84 -3.87 -10.13 -13.09
CA LEU A 84 -4.49 -8.87 -13.51
C LEU A 84 -5.33 -9.03 -14.78
N ALA A 85 -4.81 -9.76 -15.78
CA ALA A 85 -5.53 -10.01 -17.02
C ALA A 85 -6.82 -10.83 -16.80
N GLU A 86 -6.79 -11.84 -15.92
CA GLU A 86 -7.98 -12.61 -15.51
C GLU A 86 -9.03 -11.72 -14.82
N GLN A 87 -8.61 -10.63 -14.18
CA GLN A 87 -9.49 -9.61 -13.61
C GLN A 87 -9.88 -8.51 -14.62
N GLY A 88 -9.49 -8.61 -15.89
CA GLY A 88 -9.78 -7.60 -16.91
C GLY A 88 -8.94 -6.32 -16.77
N VAL A 89 -7.75 -6.40 -16.18
CA VAL A 89 -6.73 -5.35 -16.20
C VAL A 89 -5.58 -5.83 -17.08
N VAL A 90 -5.63 -5.50 -18.36
CA VAL A 90 -4.64 -5.97 -19.35
C VAL A 90 -3.51 -4.96 -19.47
N LEU A 91 -2.31 -5.36 -19.05
CA LEU A 91 -1.09 -4.59 -19.27
C LEU A 91 -0.50 -4.99 -20.63
N ALA A 92 -0.75 -4.17 -21.65
CA ALA A 92 -0.22 -4.37 -22.99
C ALA A 92 1.20 -3.76 -23.11
N GLY A 93 2.05 -4.38 -23.93
CA GLY A 93 3.41 -3.91 -24.19
C GLY A 93 4.46 -4.45 -23.22
N GLU A 94 5.66 -3.85 -23.31
CA GLU A 94 6.78 -4.10 -22.42
C GLU A 94 6.55 -3.34 -21.10
N LEU A 95 6.76 -4.03 -19.98
CA LEU A 95 6.61 -3.45 -18.65
C LEU A 95 7.92 -2.77 -18.25
N GLY A 96 7.87 -1.45 -18.08
CA GLY A 96 9.02 -0.60 -17.79
C GLY A 96 9.08 0.54 -18.79
N LEU A 97 9.06 1.77 -18.32
CA LEU A 97 9.24 2.94 -19.17
C LEU A 97 10.75 3.16 -19.33
N GLU A 98 11.27 2.95 -20.54
CA GLU A 98 12.68 3.21 -20.84
C GLU A 98 13.02 4.67 -20.45
N GLY A 99 13.98 4.84 -19.54
CA GLY A 99 14.45 6.15 -19.10
C GLY A 99 13.77 6.74 -17.86
N GLU A 100 12.80 6.04 -17.25
CA GLU A 100 12.29 6.38 -15.90
C GLU A 100 12.75 5.35 -14.87
N ASP A 101 12.90 5.75 -13.60
CA ASP A 101 13.20 4.86 -12.46
C ASP A 101 12.02 3.88 -12.14
N THR A 102 11.09 3.67 -13.07
CA THR A 102 9.87 2.87 -12.91
C THR A 102 10.14 1.43 -13.33
N GLY A 103 10.25 0.53 -12.36
CA GLY A 103 10.39 -0.90 -12.62
C GLY A 103 9.08 -1.56 -13.04
N ALA A 104 9.16 -2.75 -13.64
CA ALA A 104 7.99 -3.57 -13.94
C ALA A 104 7.14 -3.87 -12.69
N ASP A 105 7.79 -3.99 -11.52
CA ASP A 105 7.11 -4.18 -10.23
C ASP A 105 6.23 -2.98 -9.87
N ASP A 106 6.66 -1.75 -10.12
CA ASP A 106 5.87 -0.54 -9.84
C ASP A 106 4.61 -0.47 -10.72
N VAL A 107 4.72 -0.88 -11.99
CA VAL A 107 3.57 -0.97 -12.90
C VAL A 107 2.57 -2.01 -12.42
N LEU A 108 3.05 -3.17 -11.95
CA LEU A 108 2.20 -4.23 -11.39
C LEU A 108 1.50 -3.77 -10.10
N ASP A 109 2.21 -3.05 -9.22
CA ASP A 109 1.68 -2.52 -7.97
C ASP A 109 0.61 -1.44 -8.24
N ALA A 110 0.85 -0.55 -9.21
CA ALA A 110 -0.12 0.44 -9.66
C ALA A 110 -1.37 -0.21 -10.28
N ALA A 111 -1.20 -1.27 -11.07
CA ALA A 111 -2.31 -2.02 -11.64
C ALA A 111 -3.15 -2.73 -10.57
N ALA A 112 -2.52 -3.26 -9.53
CA ALA A 112 -3.21 -3.82 -8.36
C ALA A 112 -4.02 -2.74 -7.63
N ALA A 113 -3.44 -1.55 -7.40
CA ALA A 113 -4.15 -0.43 -6.81
C ALA A 113 -5.36 0.01 -7.65
N ALA A 114 -5.22 0.06 -8.98
CA ALA A 114 -6.31 0.37 -9.90
C ALA A 114 -7.44 -0.68 -9.86
N TRP A 115 -7.10 -1.97 -9.77
CA TRP A 115 -8.07 -3.04 -9.59
C TRP A 115 -8.86 -2.88 -8.27
N THR A 116 -8.18 -2.62 -7.16
CA THR A 116 -8.83 -2.37 -5.86
C THR A 116 -9.72 -1.14 -5.93
N ALA A 117 -9.23 -0.03 -6.50
CA ALA A 117 -10.01 1.21 -6.65
C ALA A 117 -11.30 0.98 -7.46
N ARG A 118 -11.26 0.16 -8.51
CA ARG A 118 -12.44 -0.22 -9.28
C ARG A 118 -13.45 -1.00 -8.45
N ARG A 119 -13.01 -1.94 -7.61
CA ARG A 119 -13.90 -2.67 -6.69
C ARG A 119 -14.51 -1.76 -5.64
N VAL A 120 -13.74 -0.81 -5.12
CA VAL A 120 -14.21 0.21 -4.17
C VAL A 120 -15.30 1.08 -4.81
N ALA A 121 -15.09 1.54 -6.04
CA ALA A 121 -16.06 2.33 -6.79
C ALA A 121 -17.37 1.57 -7.08
N ARG A 122 -17.30 0.25 -7.19
CA ARG A 122 -18.47 -0.64 -7.41
C ARG A 122 -19.14 -1.14 -6.13
N GLY A 123 -18.58 -0.83 -4.95
CA GLY A 123 -19.08 -1.38 -3.68
C GLY A 123 -18.78 -2.87 -3.49
N GLU A 124 -17.80 -3.41 -4.24
CA GLU A 124 -17.42 -4.83 -4.22
C GLU A 124 -16.23 -5.10 -3.30
N ALA A 125 -15.47 -4.07 -2.92
CA ALA A 125 -14.26 -4.21 -2.10
C ALA A 125 -14.58 -4.51 -0.63
N VAL A 126 -13.73 -5.34 -0.02
CA VAL A 126 -13.82 -5.69 1.41
C VAL A 126 -12.63 -5.10 2.18
N PRO A 127 -12.84 -4.56 3.39
CA PRO A 127 -11.76 -4.09 4.23
C PRO A 127 -11.09 -5.24 4.98
N LEU A 128 -9.82 -5.08 5.32
CA LEU A 128 -9.06 -5.97 6.20
C LEU A 128 -8.35 -5.10 7.25
N PRO A 129 -8.71 -5.19 8.55
CA PRO A 129 -9.80 -6.00 9.10
C PRO A 129 -11.20 -5.52 8.68
N ASP A 130 -12.20 -6.39 8.84
CA ASP A 130 -13.63 -6.05 8.73
C ASP A 130 -14.31 -6.33 10.09
N PRO A 131 -14.78 -5.30 10.81
CA PRO A 131 -14.78 -3.89 10.45
C PRO A 131 -13.38 -3.24 10.50
N PRO A 132 -13.15 -2.12 9.77
CA PRO A 132 -11.94 -1.31 9.92
C PRO A 132 -11.66 -0.92 11.37
N GLU A 133 -10.39 -0.91 11.74
CA GLU A 133 -9.97 -0.51 13.08
C GLU A 133 -9.89 1.02 13.18
N VAL A 134 -10.34 1.60 14.29
CA VAL A 134 -10.26 3.06 14.51
C VAL A 134 -9.30 3.33 15.65
N PHE A 135 -8.25 4.09 15.36
CA PHE A 135 -7.25 4.51 16.34
C PHE A 135 -7.56 5.91 16.89
N ASP A 136 -6.69 6.41 17.76
CA ASP A 136 -6.82 7.73 18.42
C ASP A 136 -6.90 8.93 17.46
N ASP A 137 -6.52 8.76 16.19
CA ASP A 137 -6.63 9.79 15.15
C ASP A 137 -8.01 9.83 14.46
N GLY A 138 -8.93 8.96 14.88
CA GLY A 138 -10.31 8.87 14.45
C GLY A 138 -10.49 8.34 13.03
N TRP A 139 -9.42 7.84 12.40
CA TRP A 139 -9.46 7.39 11.02
C TRP A 139 -9.64 5.86 10.94
N PRO A 140 -10.60 5.35 10.15
CA PRO A 140 -10.78 3.91 9.99
C PRO A 140 -9.65 3.33 9.13
N ALA A 141 -8.75 2.58 9.77
CA ALA A 141 -7.63 1.91 9.17
C ALA A 141 -8.04 0.50 8.67
N ALA A 142 -7.89 0.29 7.37
CA ALA A 142 -8.04 -1.01 6.73
C ALA A 142 -7.34 -1.03 5.38
N ILE A 143 -6.80 -2.19 5.01
CA ILE A 143 -6.40 -2.49 3.64
C ILE A 143 -7.63 -2.94 2.88
N TRP A 144 -7.94 -2.29 1.77
CA TRP A 144 -9.06 -2.65 0.91
C TRP A 144 -8.60 -3.61 -0.18
N VAL A 145 -9.38 -4.66 -0.41
CA VAL A 145 -9.24 -5.55 -1.57
C VAL A 145 -10.54 -5.72 -2.31
#